data_AF-A0A1G0WUJ7-F1
#
_entry.id   AF-A0A1G0WUJ7-F1
#
_cell.length_a   1.000
_cell.length_b   1.000
_cell.length_c   1.000
_cell.angle_alpha   90.00
_cell.angle_beta   90.00
_cell.angle_gamma   90.00
#
_symmetry.space_group_name_H-M   'P 1'
#
loop_
_entity.id
_entity.type
_entity.pdbx_description
1 polymer ?
#
loop_
_entity_poly.entity_id
_entity_poly.type
_entity_poly.pdbx_seq_one_letter_code
_entity_poly.pdbx_strand_id
1 'polypeptide(L)'
;MKLPHSKEYQEIEVKNILEALNLLKHDVINSNNVVKVTPDLIKIFHKLIGKNLGVHFDAITGKYRTDNRTVGNYRCPFHEDVPILIDKLCDWLLNEFHFPNTQSFHEIVIQAIVTHIYIEWIHPFGDGNGRTGRLIEFYILLRGGNPDIASHILSNHYNTTRPEYYRHLDDARKRNSLTSFIEYALEGFHDGLEQTLLSIQESQFKITWQKYVYDILSEKQAGSKIVNKRRRVLVMEMPLNKSYTIEEITIISPKIARYFAKLDSRTIYRDIKALLEMNLLIKIDKKYKANSEILRNYLPGKKT
;
A
#
# COMPACT_ATOMS: atom_id res chain seq x y z
N MET A 1 -4.31 20.82 -5.04
CA MET A 1 -5.39 21.17 -5.99
C MET A 1 -6.59 21.53 -5.13
N LYS A 2 -7.10 22.76 -5.14
CA LYS A 2 -8.28 23.12 -4.34
C LYS A 2 -9.51 22.46 -4.98
N LEU A 3 -10.18 21.56 -4.26
CA LEU A 3 -11.42 20.97 -4.76
C LEU A 3 -12.52 22.04 -4.85
N PRO A 4 -13.48 21.92 -5.77
CA PRO A 4 -14.66 22.77 -5.77
C PRO A 4 -15.44 22.60 -4.46
N HIS A 5 -16.14 23.64 -4.00
CA HIS A 5 -16.82 23.68 -2.70
C HIS A 5 -17.75 22.48 -2.45
N SER A 6 -18.42 21.97 -3.49
CA SER A 6 -19.26 20.78 -3.45
C SER A 6 -18.52 19.45 -3.20
N LYS A 7 -17.19 19.45 -3.13
CA LYS A 7 -16.32 18.30 -2.91
C LYS A 7 -15.32 18.50 -1.77
N GLU A 8 -15.37 19.61 -1.04
CA GLU A 8 -14.48 19.87 0.10
C GLU A 8 -14.60 18.79 1.18
N TYR A 9 -15.80 18.24 1.39
CA TYR A 9 -16.02 17.13 2.33
C TYR A 9 -15.24 15.86 1.95
N GLN A 10 -14.98 15.63 0.66
CA GLN A 10 -14.19 14.47 0.19
C GLN A 10 -12.73 14.59 0.61
N GLU A 11 -12.19 15.81 0.61
CA GLU A 11 -10.84 16.06 1.14
C GLU A 11 -10.79 15.83 2.65
N ILE A 12 -11.82 16.27 3.39
CA ILE A 12 -11.94 16.03 4.84
C ILE A 12 -12.00 14.52 5.11
N GLU A 13 -12.79 13.76 4.34
CA GLU A 13 -12.91 12.31 4.48
C GLU A 13 -11.57 11.60 4.28
N VAL A 14 -10.83 11.96 3.23
CA VAL A 14 -9.49 11.41 2.97
C VAL A 14 -8.53 11.78 4.11
N LYS A 15 -8.55 13.03 4.58
CA LYS A 15 -7.72 13.47 5.71
C LYS A 15 -8.02 12.70 6.98
N ASN A 16 -9.30 12.48 7.31
CA ASN A 16 -9.70 11.71 8.48
C ASN A 16 -9.18 10.28 8.43
N ILE A 17 -9.29 9.62 7.28
CA ILE A 17 -8.77 8.26 7.08
C ILE A 17 -7.24 8.25 7.28
N LEU A 18 -6.52 9.20 6.67
CA LEU A 18 -5.06 9.30 6.82
C LEU A 18 -4.64 9.61 8.26
N GLU A 19 -5.34 10.52 8.95
CA GLU A 19 -5.12 10.81 10.37
C GLU A 19 -5.32 9.56 11.22
N ALA A 20 -6.41 8.82 11.00
CA ALA A 20 -6.71 7.60 11.73
C ALA A 20 -5.64 6.52 11.51
N LEU A 21 -5.26 6.26 10.25
CA LEU A 21 -4.22 5.27 9.92
C LEU A 21 -2.87 5.64 10.55
N ASN A 22 -2.46 6.90 10.49
CA ASN A 22 -1.22 7.37 11.11
C ASN A 22 -1.23 7.28 12.63
N LEU A 23 -2.37 7.57 13.26
CA LEU A 23 -2.56 7.41 14.71
C LEU A 23 -2.42 5.94 15.11
N LEU A 24 -3.10 5.03 14.42
CA LEU A 24 -2.99 3.59 14.70
C LEU A 24 -1.57 3.08 14.48
N LYS A 25 -0.90 3.55 13.41
CA LYS A 25 0.50 3.25 13.17
C LYS A 25 1.40 3.67 14.32
N HIS A 26 1.24 4.90 14.79
CA HIS A 26 1.99 5.41 15.92
C HIS A 26 1.72 4.58 17.19
N ASP A 27 0.45 4.35 17.52
CA ASP A 27 0.07 3.63 18.74
C ASP A 27 0.59 2.19 18.74
N VAL A 28 0.44 1.48 17.62
CA VAL A 28 0.85 0.08 17.50
C VAL A 28 2.36 -0.07 17.32
N ILE A 29 2.98 0.62 16.37
CA ILE A 29 4.39 0.41 16.02
C ILE A 29 5.32 1.16 16.98
N ASN A 30 5.01 2.41 17.31
CA ASN A 30 5.93 3.28 18.05
C ASN A 30 5.72 3.18 19.56
N SER A 31 4.48 3.06 20.01
CA SER A 31 4.12 3.01 21.43
C SER A 31 3.82 1.60 21.97
N ASN A 32 3.74 0.59 21.08
CA ASN A 32 3.35 -0.78 21.44
C ASN A 32 2.04 -0.84 22.25
N ASN A 33 1.13 0.10 21.98
CA ASN A 33 -0.16 0.24 22.66
C ASN A 33 -1.23 -0.51 21.86
N VAL A 34 -1.40 -1.79 22.19
CA VAL A 34 -2.39 -2.67 21.56
C VAL A 34 -3.47 -3.07 22.55
N VAL A 35 -4.73 -3.03 22.12
CA VAL A 35 -5.91 -3.31 22.94
C VAL A 35 -6.84 -4.24 22.20
N LYS A 36 -7.61 -5.05 22.94
CA LYS A 36 -8.65 -5.91 22.35
C LYS A 36 -9.69 -5.08 21.60
N VAL A 37 -10.33 -5.69 20.61
CA VAL A 37 -11.48 -5.06 19.93
C VAL A 37 -12.62 -4.99 20.93
N THR A 38 -13.14 -3.79 21.17
CA THR A 38 -14.28 -3.53 22.08
C THR A 38 -15.32 -2.66 21.38
N PRO A 39 -16.57 -2.64 21.86
CA PRO A 39 -17.60 -1.73 21.36
C PRO A 39 -17.12 -0.27 21.35
N ASP A 40 -16.38 0.15 22.37
CA ASP A 40 -15.85 1.51 22.46
C ASP A 40 -14.72 1.78 21.48
N LEU A 41 -13.83 0.82 21.22
CA LEU A 41 -12.80 0.95 20.18
C LEU A 41 -13.45 1.17 18.80
N ILE A 42 -14.49 0.39 18.49
CA ILE A 42 -15.24 0.52 17.23
C ILE A 42 -15.87 1.91 17.11
N LYS A 43 -16.47 2.43 18.20
CA LYS A 43 -17.03 3.79 18.24
C LYS A 43 -15.95 4.87 18.11
N ILE A 44 -14.78 4.69 18.73
CA ILE A 44 -13.63 5.60 18.60
C ILE A 44 -13.18 5.67 17.14
N PHE A 45 -13.05 4.53 16.47
CA PHE A 45 -12.62 4.47 15.07
C PHE A 45 -13.65 5.15 14.16
N HIS A 46 -14.94 4.87 14.37
CA HIS A 46 -16.01 5.56 13.65
C HIS A 46 -15.99 7.09 13.89
N LYS A 47 -15.68 7.53 15.12
CA LYS A 47 -15.52 8.96 15.45
C LYS A 47 -14.37 9.61 14.69
N LEU A 48 -13.24 8.91 14.52
CA LEU A 48 -12.11 9.39 13.71
C LEU A 48 -12.52 9.56 12.24
N ILE A 49 -13.22 8.57 11.68
CA ILE A 49 -13.69 8.60 10.29
C ILE A 49 -14.68 9.75 10.02
N GLY A 50 -15.65 9.95 10.91
CA GLY A 50 -16.71 10.95 10.72
C GLY A 50 -16.38 12.37 11.16
N LYS A 51 -15.14 12.62 11.63
CA LYS A 51 -14.70 13.90 12.20
C LYS A 51 -14.91 15.06 11.20
N ASN A 52 -15.54 16.15 11.63
CA ASN A 52 -15.70 17.38 10.82
C ASN A 52 -16.42 17.21 9.46
N LEU A 53 -17.17 16.13 9.22
CA LEU A 53 -17.93 15.96 7.98
C LEU A 53 -19.31 16.63 8.02
N GLY A 54 -19.81 16.99 9.20
CA GLY A 54 -21.05 17.74 9.38
C GLY A 54 -22.23 17.08 8.67
N VAL A 55 -22.95 17.86 7.85
CA VAL A 55 -24.13 17.39 7.10
C VAL A 55 -23.82 16.36 6.00
N HIS A 56 -22.55 16.16 5.67
CA HIS A 56 -22.12 15.17 4.66
C HIS A 56 -21.88 13.77 5.24
N PHE A 57 -22.12 13.57 6.54
CA PHE A 57 -22.00 12.29 7.21
C PHE A 57 -23.31 11.97 7.90
N ASP A 58 -24.08 11.04 7.32
CA ASP A 58 -25.40 10.63 7.81
C ASP A 58 -25.30 9.70 9.04
N ALA A 59 -24.56 10.15 10.06
CA ALA A 59 -24.39 9.45 11.32
C ALA A 59 -23.98 10.42 12.44
N ILE A 60 -24.32 10.05 13.67
CA ILE A 60 -23.74 10.68 14.84
C ILE A 60 -22.41 9.98 15.15
N THR A 61 -21.31 10.73 15.10
CA THR A 61 -19.96 10.18 15.29
C THR A 61 -19.81 9.47 16.63
N GLY A 62 -19.54 8.17 16.57
CA GLY A 62 -19.24 7.33 17.72
C GLY A 62 -20.50 6.84 18.46
N LYS A 63 -21.68 7.00 17.85
CA LYS A 63 -22.94 6.47 18.37
C LYS A 63 -23.57 5.53 17.36
N TYR A 64 -24.16 4.45 17.85
CA TYR A 64 -24.93 3.55 16.99
C TYR A 64 -26.13 4.26 16.38
N ARG A 65 -26.57 3.75 15.23
CA ARG A 65 -27.80 4.22 14.59
C ARG A 65 -29.02 3.98 15.49
N THR A 66 -30.01 4.85 15.36
CA THR A 66 -31.31 4.76 16.06
C THR A 66 -32.46 4.54 15.09
N ASP A 67 -32.14 4.13 13.86
CA ASP A 67 -33.07 3.87 12.78
C ASP A 67 -32.70 2.57 12.06
N ASN A 68 -33.68 1.97 11.39
CA ASN A 68 -33.47 0.76 10.62
C ASN A 68 -32.89 1.11 9.25
N ARG A 69 -31.88 0.34 8.81
CA ARG A 69 -31.14 0.60 7.57
C ARG A 69 -31.26 -0.58 6.61
N THR A 70 -31.22 -0.23 5.32
CA THR A 70 -31.15 -1.19 4.22
C THR A 70 -29.99 -0.79 3.33
N VAL A 71 -29.11 -1.75 3.01
CA VAL A 71 -27.93 -1.55 2.16
C VAL A 71 -28.10 -2.37 0.90
N GLY A 72 -28.43 -1.71 -0.22
CA GLY A 72 -28.85 -2.41 -1.43
C GLY A 72 -30.10 -3.26 -1.15
N ASN A 73 -29.99 -4.58 -1.32
CA ASN A 73 -31.09 -5.52 -1.01
C ASN A 73 -30.99 -6.13 0.39
N TYR A 74 -30.00 -5.73 1.19
CA TYR A 74 -29.80 -6.24 2.53
C TYR A 74 -30.53 -5.41 3.57
N ARG A 75 -31.45 -6.02 4.30
CA ARG A 75 -32.01 -5.41 5.50
C ARG A 75 -31.09 -5.69 6.69
N CYS A 76 -30.50 -4.64 7.25
CA CYS A 76 -29.67 -4.75 8.44
C CYS A 76 -30.52 -5.20 9.65
N PRO A 77 -29.89 -5.71 10.74
CA PRO A 77 -30.59 -5.98 12.00
C PRO A 77 -31.38 -4.76 12.51
N PHE A 78 -32.34 -4.98 13.39
CA PHE A 78 -33.03 -3.86 14.04
C PHE A 78 -32.03 -3.03 14.85
N HIS A 79 -32.21 -1.70 14.88
CA HIS A 79 -31.22 -0.82 15.54
C HIS A 79 -31.13 -1.09 17.05
N GLU A 80 -32.20 -1.60 17.64
CA GLU A 80 -32.31 -2.04 19.03
C GLU A 80 -31.40 -3.24 19.33
N ASP A 81 -31.14 -4.09 18.33
CA ASP A 81 -30.27 -5.26 18.44
C ASP A 81 -28.79 -4.91 18.23
N VAL A 82 -28.47 -3.75 17.66
CA VAL A 82 -27.08 -3.38 17.33
C VAL A 82 -26.14 -3.43 18.54
N PRO A 83 -26.48 -2.85 19.72
CA PRO A 83 -25.60 -2.89 20.87
C PRO A 83 -25.24 -4.32 21.28
N ILE A 84 -26.25 -5.18 21.43
CA ILE A 84 -26.03 -6.57 21.87
C ILE A 84 -25.30 -7.40 20.81
N LEU A 85 -25.49 -7.12 19.52
CA LEU A 85 -24.76 -7.78 18.44
C LEU A 85 -23.27 -7.39 18.42
N ILE A 86 -22.95 -6.12 18.67
CA ILE A 86 -21.56 -5.66 18.76
C ILE A 86 -20.87 -6.22 20.01
N ASP A 87 -21.57 -6.27 21.15
CA ASP A 87 -21.05 -6.88 22.37
C ASP A 87 -20.72 -8.37 22.13
N LYS A 88 -21.68 -9.13 21.57
CA LYS A 88 -21.48 -10.53 21.20
C LYS A 88 -20.34 -10.74 20.22
N LEU A 89 -20.19 -9.88 19.22
CA LEU A 89 -19.07 -9.94 18.29
C LEU A 89 -17.74 -9.75 19.03
N CYS A 90 -17.62 -8.74 19.89
CA CYS A 90 -16.38 -8.47 20.61
C CYS A 90 -16.02 -9.60 21.59
N ASP A 91 -17.01 -10.17 22.28
CA ASP A 91 -16.81 -11.32 23.17
C ASP A 91 -16.39 -12.56 22.38
N TRP A 92 -17.04 -12.83 21.25
CA TRP A 92 -16.66 -13.92 20.35
C TRP A 92 -15.24 -13.77 19.82
N LEU A 93 -14.87 -12.57 19.35
CA LEU A 93 -13.51 -12.28 18.87
C LEU A 93 -12.46 -12.49 19.96
N LEU A 94 -12.77 -12.13 21.21
CA LEU A 94 -11.86 -12.33 22.33
C LEU A 94 -11.68 -13.82 22.65
N ASN A 95 -12.76 -14.59 22.65
CA ASN A 95 -12.76 -16.01 23.01
C ASN A 95 -12.11 -16.89 21.93
N GLU A 96 -12.44 -16.67 20.64
CA GLU A 96 -11.93 -17.51 19.55
C GLU A 96 -10.47 -17.22 19.18
N PHE A 97 -10.07 -15.95 19.25
CA PHE A 97 -8.75 -15.52 18.81
C PHE A 97 -7.79 -15.24 19.98
N HIS A 98 -8.23 -15.46 21.21
CA HIS A 98 -7.40 -15.55 22.42
C HIS A 98 -6.48 -14.35 22.73
N PHE A 99 -6.81 -13.13 22.28
CA PHE A 99 -5.99 -11.95 22.59
C PHE A 99 -5.91 -11.69 24.12
N PRO A 100 -4.73 -11.37 24.73
CA PRO A 100 -3.44 -11.02 24.12
C PRO A 100 -2.45 -12.18 23.95
N ASN A 101 -2.89 -13.44 24.03
CA ASN A 101 -1.99 -14.58 23.82
C ASN A 101 -1.45 -14.57 22.38
N THR A 102 -0.35 -15.29 22.17
CA THR A 102 0.28 -15.39 20.84
C THR A 102 -0.70 -15.99 19.84
N GLN A 103 -1.05 -15.19 18.83
CA GLN A 103 -1.80 -15.62 17.66
C GLN A 103 -0.82 -15.92 16.54
N SER A 104 -1.07 -16.99 15.79
CA SER A 104 -0.38 -17.23 14.53
C SER A 104 -0.77 -16.16 13.49
N PHE A 105 0.07 -16.03 12.46
CA PHE A 105 -0.20 -15.14 11.34
C PHE A 105 -1.57 -15.41 10.69
N HIS A 106 -1.90 -16.68 10.47
CA HIS A 106 -3.17 -17.06 9.85
C HIS A 106 -4.37 -16.67 10.72
N GLU A 107 -4.28 -16.86 12.05
CA GLU A 107 -5.35 -16.44 12.97
C GLU A 107 -5.59 -14.92 12.93
N ILE A 108 -4.52 -14.11 12.87
CA ILE A 108 -4.63 -12.65 12.74
C ILE A 108 -5.34 -12.25 11.45
N VAL A 109 -4.94 -12.84 10.33
CA VAL A 109 -5.51 -12.52 9.01
C VAL A 109 -7.00 -12.91 8.96
N ILE A 110 -7.34 -14.10 9.46
CA ILE A 110 -8.73 -14.57 9.54
C ILE A 110 -9.54 -13.69 10.50
N GLN A 111 -8.99 -13.30 11.66
CA GLN A 111 -9.64 -12.39 12.60
C GLN A 111 -9.97 -11.06 11.92
N ALA A 112 -9.03 -10.49 11.16
CA ALA A 112 -9.21 -9.22 10.46
C ALA A 112 -10.37 -9.30 9.44
N ILE A 113 -10.33 -10.33 8.57
CA ILE A 113 -11.33 -10.57 7.53
C ILE A 113 -12.72 -10.77 8.15
N VAL A 114 -12.83 -11.65 9.14
CA VAL A 114 -14.11 -11.98 9.77
C VAL A 114 -14.68 -10.78 10.52
N THR A 115 -13.84 -10.04 11.25
CA THR A 115 -14.28 -8.82 11.96
C THR A 115 -14.86 -7.80 10.98
N HIS A 116 -14.20 -7.60 9.83
CA HIS A 116 -14.70 -6.71 8.77
C HIS A 116 -16.09 -7.12 8.30
N ILE A 117 -16.29 -8.40 7.94
CA ILE A 117 -17.57 -8.91 7.46
C ILE A 117 -18.69 -8.69 8.48
N TYR A 118 -18.45 -9.03 9.76
CA TYR A 118 -19.48 -8.89 10.79
C TYR A 118 -19.85 -7.43 11.06
N ILE A 119 -18.90 -6.49 10.97
CA ILE A 119 -19.21 -5.06 11.08
C ILE A 119 -20.08 -4.59 9.91
N GLU A 120 -19.77 -5.03 8.69
CA GLU A 120 -20.57 -4.71 7.51
C GLU A 120 -22.01 -5.26 7.61
N TRP A 121 -22.17 -6.47 8.18
CA TRP A 121 -23.47 -7.11 8.37
C TRP A 121 -24.28 -6.54 9.52
N ILE A 122 -23.67 -6.27 10.67
CA ILE A 122 -24.37 -5.62 11.81
C ILE A 122 -24.77 -4.20 11.41
N HIS A 123 -23.90 -3.53 10.64
CA HIS A 123 -24.08 -2.16 10.16
C HIS A 123 -24.42 -1.19 11.30
N PRO A 124 -23.53 -1.05 12.29
CA PRO A 124 -23.85 -0.41 13.58
C PRO A 124 -24.12 1.10 13.51
N PHE A 125 -23.67 1.78 12.46
CA PHE A 125 -23.73 3.24 12.32
C PHE A 125 -24.65 3.67 11.17
N GLY A 126 -25.06 4.94 11.14
CA GLY A 126 -25.89 5.49 10.05
C GLY A 126 -25.13 5.61 8.72
N ASP A 127 -23.83 5.90 8.79
CA ASP A 127 -22.87 5.98 7.69
C ASP A 127 -21.48 5.61 8.25
N GLY A 128 -20.51 5.32 7.39
CA GLY A 128 -19.12 5.07 7.78
C GLY A 128 -18.82 3.63 8.17
N ASN A 129 -19.77 2.70 8.06
CA ASN A 129 -19.59 1.28 8.38
C ASN A 129 -18.43 0.66 7.58
N GLY A 130 -18.44 0.78 6.26
CA GLY A 130 -17.37 0.27 5.38
C GLY A 130 -15.98 0.84 5.66
N ARG A 131 -15.90 2.10 6.09
CA ARG A 131 -14.65 2.78 6.45
C ARG A 131 -14.16 2.33 7.82
N THR A 132 -15.09 2.17 8.77
CA THR A 132 -14.81 1.70 10.13
C THR A 132 -14.38 0.24 10.13
N GLY A 133 -15.06 -0.63 9.38
CA GLY A 133 -14.72 -2.05 9.22
C GLY A 133 -13.30 -2.24 8.67
N ARG A 134 -12.96 -1.53 7.58
CA ARG A 134 -11.60 -1.54 7.00
C ARG A 134 -10.55 -0.98 7.96
N LEU A 135 -10.87 0.04 8.75
CA LEU A 135 -9.94 0.59 9.74
C LEU A 135 -9.66 -0.42 10.87
N ILE A 136 -10.67 -1.20 11.26
CA ILE A 136 -10.52 -2.29 12.24
C ILE A 136 -9.76 -3.47 11.66
N GLU A 137 -10.03 -3.84 10.40
CA GLU A 137 -9.27 -4.85 9.67
C GLU A 137 -7.77 -4.48 9.61
N PHE A 138 -7.47 -3.24 9.22
CA PHE A 138 -6.12 -2.68 9.23
C PHE A 138 -5.49 -2.76 10.63
N TYR A 139 -6.21 -2.34 11.66
CA TYR A 139 -5.73 -2.39 13.04
C TYR A 139 -5.38 -3.80 13.49
N ILE A 140 -6.21 -4.79 13.17
CA ILE A 140 -6.00 -6.20 13.55
C ILE A 140 -4.78 -6.78 12.83
N LEU A 141 -4.57 -6.46 11.56
CA LEU A 141 -3.35 -6.88 10.84
C LEU A 141 -2.11 -6.26 11.49
N LEU A 142 -2.15 -4.94 11.73
CA LEU A 142 -1.01 -4.18 12.22
C LEU A 142 -0.58 -4.62 13.63
N ARG A 143 -1.54 -4.78 14.55
CA ARG A 143 -1.27 -5.27 15.91
C ARG A 143 -0.72 -6.69 15.94
N GLY A 144 -1.03 -7.50 14.92
CA GLY A 144 -0.52 -8.86 14.76
C GLY A 144 0.88 -8.91 14.16
N GLY A 145 1.55 -7.77 14.01
CA GLY A 145 2.93 -7.67 13.51
C GLY A 145 3.04 -7.61 11.99
N ASN A 146 1.93 -7.46 11.26
CA ASN A 146 2.02 -7.23 9.81
C ASN A 146 2.70 -5.88 9.54
N PRO A 147 3.55 -5.79 8.50
CA PRO A 147 4.05 -4.51 8.04
C PRO A 147 2.89 -3.56 7.71
N ASP A 148 3.06 -2.27 8.01
CA ASP A 148 2.11 -1.18 7.68
C ASP A 148 1.64 -1.26 6.22
N ILE A 149 2.59 -1.38 5.29
CA ILE A 149 2.31 -1.49 3.85
C ILE A 149 1.46 -2.72 3.50
N ALA A 150 1.64 -3.83 4.21
CA ALA A 150 0.87 -5.05 3.99
C ALA A 150 -0.54 -4.95 4.60
N SER A 151 -0.70 -4.20 5.68
CA SER A 151 -1.97 -4.05 6.39
C SER A 151 -3.04 -3.31 5.56
N HIS A 152 -2.65 -2.61 4.49
CA HIS A 152 -3.57 -1.95 3.55
C HIS A 152 -4.09 -2.86 2.42
N ILE A 153 -3.51 -4.05 2.24
CA ILE A 153 -3.75 -4.88 1.05
C ILE A 153 -5.22 -5.27 0.91
N LEU A 154 -5.87 -5.76 1.97
CA LEU A 154 -7.28 -6.20 1.93
C LEU A 154 -8.22 -5.05 1.54
N SER A 155 -8.08 -3.89 2.18
CA SER A 155 -8.84 -2.69 1.82
C SER A 155 -8.64 -2.28 0.35
N ASN A 156 -7.41 -2.35 -0.16
CA ASN A 156 -7.10 -2.06 -1.55
C ASN A 156 -7.75 -3.07 -2.48
N HIS A 157 -7.63 -4.37 -2.18
CA HIS A 157 -8.24 -5.44 -2.94
C HIS A 157 -9.76 -5.22 -3.03
N TYR A 158 -10.47 -5.07 -1.91
CA TYR A 158 -11.92 -4.82 -1.93
C TYR A 158 -12.33 -3.57 -2.73
N ASN A 159 -11.46 -2.56 -2.80
CA ASN A 159 -11.73 -1.35 -3.57
C ASN A 159 -11.51 -1.56 -5.08
N THR A 160 -10.45 -2.27 -5.48
CA THR A 160 -10.15 -2.52 -6.90
C THR A 160 -11.06 -3.58 -7.51
N THR A 161 -11.56 -4.52 -6.72
CA THR A 161 -12.49 -5.59 -7.13
C THR A 161 -13.89 -5.39 -6.53
N ARG A 162 -14.33 -4.13 -6.39
CA ARG A 162 -15.58 -3.74 -5.71
C ARG A 162 -16.83 -4.57 -6.10
N PRO A 163 -17.09 -4.92 -7.37
CA PRO A 163 -18.21 -5.79 -7.72
C PRO A 163 -18.12 -7.18 -7.07
N GLU A 164 -16.93 -7.81 -7.11
CA GLU A 164 -16.68 -9.13 -6.50
C GLU A 164 -16.77 -9.07 -4.97
N TYR A 165 -16.24 -8.01 -4.36
CA TYR A 165 -16.37 -7.78 -2.92
C TYR A 165 -17.85 -7.83 -2.46
N TYR A 166 -18.73 -7.09 -3.13
CA TYR A 166 -20.15 -7.11 -2.77
C TYR A 166 -20.83 -8.44 -3.11
N ARG A 167 -20.43 -9.11 -4.21
CA ARG A 167 -20.93 -10.44 -4.56
C ARG A 167 -20.60 -11.47 -3.49
N HIS A 168 -19.33 -11.57 -3.08
CA HIS A 168 -18.90 -12.49 -2.03
C HIS A 168 -19.53 -12.17 -0.67
N LEU A 169 -19.73 -10.89 -0.34
CA LEU A 169 -20.37 -10.48 0.91
C LEU A 169 -21.85 -10.91 0.98
N ASP A 170 -22.56 -10.82 -0.16
CA ASP A 170 -23.96 -11.26 -0.25
C ASP A 170 -24.08 -12.78 -0.33
N ASP A 171 -23.18 -13.46 -1.06
CA ASP A 171 -23.11 -14.92 -1.13
C ASP A 171 -22.85 -15.55 0.24
N ALA A 172 -21.92 -14.97 1.02
CA ALA A 172 -21.59 -15.45 2.36
C ALA A 172 -22.81 -15.41 3.30
N ARG A 173 -23.65 -14.36 3.18
CA ARG A 173 -24.91 -14.28 3.92
C ARG A 173 -25.91 -15.32 3.44
N LYS A 174 -26.16 -15.39 2.13
CA LYS A 174 -27.16 -16.29 1.54
C LYS A 174 -26.88 -17.76 1.82
N ARG A 175 -25.60 -18.15 1.84
CA ARG A 175 -25.15 -19.52 2.11
C ARG A 175 -24.89 -19.80 3.58
N ASN A 176 -25.01 -18.78 4.44
CA ASN A 176 -24.63 -18.84 5.85
C ASN A 176 -23.22 -19.42 6.07
N SER A 177 -22.27 -19.02 5.22
CA SER A 177 -20.90 -19.53 5.22
C SER A 177 -19.93 -18.44 4.80
N LEU A 178 -18.89 -18.24 5.61
CA LEU A 178 -17.84 -17.26 5.33
C LEU A 178 -16.79 -17.76 4.34
N THR A 179 -16.77 -19.06 4.04
CA THR A 179 -15.70 -19.71 3.27
C THR A 179 -15.38 -18.97 1.97
N SER A 180 -16.39 -18.69 1.14
CA SER A 180 -16.17 -18.06 -0.15
C SER A 180 -15.63 -16.62 -0.04
N PHE A 181 -16.02 -15.88 1.00
CA PHE A 181 -15.47 -14.53 1.21
C PHE A 181 -14.04 -14.62 1.73
N ILE A 182 -13.75 -15.55 2.66
CA ILE A 182 -12.41 -15.75 3.20
C ILE A 182 -11.44 -16.17 2.09
N GLU A 183 -11.81 -17.12 1.23
CA GLU A 183 -11.00 -17.54 0.08
C GLU A 183 -10.67 -16.35 -0.84
N TYR A 184 -11.68 -15.58 -1.21
CA TYR A 184 -11.54 -14.36 -2.00
C TYR A 184 -10.60 -13.33 -1.35
N ALA A 185 -10.77 -13.07 -0.05
CA ALA A 185 -9.94 -12.12 0.67
C ALA A 185 -8.49 -12.62 0.82
N LEU A 186 -8.28 -13.92 1.05
CA LEU A 186 -6.95 -14.52 1.16
C LEU A 186 -6.21 -14.51 -0.18
N GLU A 187 -6.90 -14.78 -1.29
CA GLU A 187 -6.32 -14.68 -2.64
C GLU A 187 -5.87 -13.24 -2.91
N GLY A 188 -6.75 -12.26 -2.65
CA GLY A 188 -6.40 -10.84 -2.75
C GLY A 188 -5.24 -10.42 -1.85
N PHE A 189 -5.15 -10.99 -0.64
CA PHE A 189 -4.06 -10.73 0.29
C PHE A 189 -2.73 -11.32 -0.20
N HIS A 190 -2.74 -12.56 -0.67
CA HIS A 190 -1.59 -13.23 -1.26
C HIS A 190 -1.02 -12.43 -2.45
N ASP A 191 -1.87 -12.08 -3.41
CA ASP A 191 -1.45 -11.37 -4.61
C ASP A 191 -0.90 -9.98 -4.28
N GLY A 192 -1.51 -9.30 -3.32
CA GLY A 192 -1.02 -8.01 -2.84
C GLY A 192 0.32 -8.10 -2.12
N LEU A 193 0.58 -9.20 -1.40
CA LEU A 193 1.88 -9.45 -0.75
C LEU A 193 2.97 -9.68 -1.80
N GLU A 194 2.70 -10.49 -2.83
CA GLU A 194 3.64 -10.71 -3.93
C GLU A 194 3.96 -9.40 -4.68
N GLN A 195 2.93 -8.62 -5.04
CA GLN A 195 3.11 -7.33 -5.71
C GLN A 195 3.92 -6.35 -4.85
N THR A 196 3.63 -6.30 -3.55
CA THR A 196 4.36 -5.45 -2.59
C THR A 196 5.83 -5.87 -2.50
N LEU A 197 6.11 -7.17 -2.39
CA LEU A 197 7.47 -7.70 -2.34
C LEU A 197 8.25 -7.35 -3.62
N LEU A 198 7.65 -7.53 -4.79
CA LEU A 198 8.27 -7.16 -6.08
C LEU A 198 8.58 -5.66 -6.13
N SER A 199 7.63 -4.81 -5.75
CA SER A 199 7.82 -3.35 -5.74
C SER A 199 8.95 -2.91 -4.79
N ILE A 200 9.04 -3.54 -3.61
CA ILE A 200 10.13 -3.29 -2.65
C ILE A 200 11.46 -3.73 -3.26
N GLN A 201 11.54 -4.93 -3.84
CA GLN A 201 12.76 -5.44 -4.47
C GLN A 201 13.24 -4.56 -5.63
N GLU A 202 12.33 -4.10 -6.50
CA GLU A 202 12.65 -3.18 -7.58
C GLU A 202 13.14 -1.83 -7.07
N SER A 203 12.49 -1.30 -6.03
CA SER A 203 12.87 -0.04 -5.40
C SER A 203 14.26 -0.14 -4.76
N GLN A 204 14.53 -1.22 -4.03
CA GLN A 204 15.84 -1.49 -3.44
C GLN A 204 16.92 -1.66 -4.51
N PHE A 205 16.65 -2.44 -5.56
CA PHE A 205 17.56 -2.62 -6.68
C PHE A 205 17.91 -1.27 -7.32
N LYS A 206 16.89 -0.44 -7.59
CA LYS A 206 17.07 0.89 -8.15
C LYS A 206 17.96 1.73 -7.23
N ILE A 207 17.63 1.87 -5.94
CA ILE A 207 18.40 2.68 -4.98
C ILE A 207 19.86 2.21 -4.90
N THR A 208 20.10 0.90 -4.82
CA THR A 208 21.45 0.33 -4.79
C THR A 208 22.21 0.64 -6.08
N TRP A 209 21.56 0.55 -7.25
CA TRP A 209 22.14 0.97 -8.52
C TRP A 209 22.51 2.45 -8.54
N GLN A 210 21.61 3.31 -8.05
CA GLN A 210 21.89 4.73 -7.93
C GLN A 210 23.14 4.95 -7.08
N LYS A 211 23.15 4.39 -5.87
CA LYS A 211 24.28 4.52 -4.95
C LYS A 211 25.59 4.02 -5.57
N TYR A 212 25.59 2.85 -6.18
CA TYR A 212 26.78 2.28 -6.83
C TYR A 212 27.34 3.20 -7.93
N VAL A 213 26.48 3.74 -8.79
CA VAL A 213 26.87 4.70 -9.84
C VAL A 213 27.44 5.98 -9.22
N TYR A 214 26.85 6.47 -8.12
CA TYR A 214 27.36 7.64 -7.40
C TYR A 214 28.75 7.38 -6.83
N ASP A 215 28.95 6.27 -6.12
CA ASP A 215 30.19 5.90 -5.44
C ASP A 215 31.35 5.77 -6.46
N ILE A 216 31.15 5.04 -7.56
CA ILE A 216 32.15 4.88 -8.63
C ILE A 216 32.54 6.23 -9.28
N LEU A 217 31.57 7.13 -9.46
CA LEU A 217 31.80 8.45 -10.09
C LEU A 217 32.20 9.55 -9.10
N SER A 218 32.19 9.27 -7.79
CA SER A 218 32.76 10.15 -6.74
C SER A 218 34.17 9.74 -6.35
N GLU A 219 34.47 8.45 -6.26
CA GLU A 219 35.78 7.93 -5.82
C GLU A 219 36.86 8.11 -6.90
N LYS A 220 36.49 8.08 -8.18
CA LYS A 220 37.42 8.36 -9.27
C LYS A 220 37.41 9.86 -9.59
N GLN A 221 38.42 10.59 -9.11
CA GLN A 221 38.81 11.94 -9.53
C GLN A 221 39.19 12.05 -11.04
N ALA A 222 38.70 11.13 -11.90
CA ALA A 222 39.09 10.99 -13.29
C ALA A 222 38.46 12.05 -14.24
N GLY A 223 37.95 13.17 -13.74
CA GLY A 223 37.39 14.22 -14.59
C GLY A 223 36.76 15.40 -13.84
N SER A 224 36.44 16.46 -14.61
CA SER A 224 35.73 17.64 -14.12
C SER A 224 34.36 17.28 -13.52
N LYS A 225 33.95 17.98 -12.44
CA LYS A 225 32.65 17.85 -11.77
C LYS A 225 31.45 17.84 -12.74
N ILE A 226 31.56 18.60 -13.83
CA ILE A 226 30.54 18.69 -14.89
C ILE A 226 30.45 17.38 -15.68
N VAL A 227 31.59 16.78 -16.02
CA VAL A 227 31.68 15.53 -16.78
C VAL A 227 31.09 14.36 -15.98
N ASN A 228 31.45 14.24 -14.69
CA ASN A 228 30.90 13.18 -13.84
C ASN A 228 29.40 13.36 -13.62
N LYS A 229 28.90 14.60 -13.51
CA LYS A 229 27.46 14.86 -13.44
C LYS A 229 26.73 14.40 -14.70
N ARG A 230 27.29 14.69 -15.89
CA ARG A 230 26.72 14.27 -17.17
C ARG A 230 26.73 12.75 -17.33
N ARG A 231 27.84 12.09 -17.00
CA ARG A 231 27.98 10.62 -17.03
C ARG A 231 26.99 9.93 -16.09
N ARG A 232 26.80 10.47 -14.87
CA ARG A 232 25.75 10.00 -13.95
C ARG A 232 24.37 10.07 -14.61
N VAL A 233 24.02 11.23 -15.18
CA VAL A 233 22.71 11.39 -15.84
C VAL A 233 22.53 10.37 -16.97
N LEU A 234 23.56 10.10 -17.77
CA LEU A 234 23.47 9.09 -18.84
C LEU A 234 23.10 7.71 -18.28
N VAL A 235 23.87 7.20 -17.32
CA VAL A 235 23.66 5.83 -16.78
C VAL A 235 22.35 5.71 -15.99
N MET A 236 21.98 6.76 -15.25
CA MET A 236 20.84 6.75 -14.34
C MET A 236 19.49 6.86 -15.04
N GLU A 237 19.46 7.48 -16.21
CA GLU A 237 18.24 7.69 -16.99
C GLU A 237 18.02 6.57 -18.01
N MET A 238 19.00 5.67 -18.21
CA MET A 238 18.84 4.47 -19.03
C MET A 238 17.97 3.43 -18.31
N PRO A 239 16.85 2.97 -18.92
CA PRO A 239 16.10 1.84 -18.41
C PRO A 239 16.96 0.57 -18.28
N LEU A 240 16.92 -0.05 -17.11
CA LEU A 240 17.85 -1.12 -16.72
C LEU A 240 17.68 -2.42 -17.52
N ASN A 241 16.55 -2.59 -18.20
CA ASN A 241 16.21 -3.78 -18.99
C ASN A 241 16.32 -3.57 -20.51
N LYS A 242 16.78 -2.41 -20.98
CA LYS A 242 16.86 -2.09 -22.42
C LYS A 242 18.28 -1.71 -22.84
N SER A 243 18.58 -1.97 -24.11
CA SER A 243 19.84 -1.59 -24.74
C SER A 243 19.58 -0.57 -25.85
N TYR A 244 20.49 0.40 -25.99
CA TYR A 244 20.31 1.56 -26.85
C TYR A 244 21.53 1.79 -27.75
N THR A 245 21.34 2.23 -28.99
CA THR A 245 22.44 2.80 -29.80
C THR A 245 22.85 4.17 -29.24
N ILE A 246 23.94 4.74 -29.75
CA ILE A 246 24.40 6.06 -29.30
C ILE A 246 23.36 7.14 -29.62
N GLU A 247 22.73 7.05 -30.80
CA GLU A 247 21.69 7.96 -31.25
C GLU A 247 20.47 7.86 -30.33
N GLU A 248 20.02 6.64 -30.04
CA GLU A 248 18.90 6.39 -29.13
C GLU A 248 19.21 6.93 -27.73
N ILE A 249 20.44 6.77 -27.21
CA ILE A 249 20.84 7.26 -25.88
C ILE A 249 20.53 8.75 -25.73
N THR A 250 20.85 9.57 -26.72
CA THR A 250 20.71 11.04 -26.63
C THR A 250 19.27 11.53 -26.46
N ILE A 251 18.29 10.66 -26.76
CA ILE A 251 16.87 10.99 -26.73
C ILE A 251 16.06 10.14 -25.73
N ILE A 252 16.72 9.31 -24.90
CA ILE A 252 16.05 8.44 -23.91
C ILE A 252 15.16 9.25 -22.95
N SER A 253 15.64 10.41 -22.50
CA SER A 253 14.88 11.26 -21.58
C SER A 253 15.06 12.74 -21.89
N PRO A 254 14.07 13.60 -21.57
CA PRO A 254 14.20 15.06 -21.70
C PRO A 254 15.38 15.64 -20.92
N LYS A 255 15.84 14.93 -19.89
CA LYS A 255 17.02 15.32 -19.12
C LYS A 255 18.30 14.99 -19.87
N ILE A 256 18.43 13.78 -20.43
CA ILE A 256 19.58 13.45 -21.30
C ILE A 256 19.62 14.42 -22.48
N ALA A 257 18.51 14.61 -23.21
CA ALA A 257 18.47 15.52 -24.36
C ALA A 257 19.01 16.92 -24.03
N ARG A 258 18.63 17.50 -22.88
CA ARG A 258 19.17 18.79 -22.40
C ARG A 258 20.67 18.79 -22.13
N TYR A 259 21.21 17.73 -21.54
CA TYR A 259 22.65 17.64 -21.24
C TYR A 259 23.51 17.44 -22.49
N PHE A 260 22.94 16.82 -23.54
CA PHE A 260 23.68 16.42 -24.73
C PHE A 260 23.38 17.26 -25.98
N ALA A 261 22.34 18.12 -25.97
CA ALA A 261 21.94 18.94 -27.13
C ALA A 261 23.05 19.84 -27.71
N LYS A 262 24.02 20.27 -26.88
CA LYS A 262 25.12 21.17 -27.29
C LYS A 262 26.48 20.47 -27.39
N LEU A 263 26.50 19.13 -27.32
CA LEU A 263 27.75 18.37 -27.32
C LEU A 263 28.00 17.72 -28.66
N ASP A 264 29.26 17.66 -29.07
CA ASP A 264 29.67 16.93 -30.26
C ASP A 264 29.60 15.41 -30.03
N SER A 265 29.47 14.65 -31.12
CA SER A 265 29.38 13.19 -31.09
C SER A 265 30.63 12.52 -30.49
N ARG A 266 31.82 13.14 -30.60
CA ARG A 266 33.06 12.59 -30.00
C ARG A 266 33.01 12.68 -28.48
N THR A 267 32.41 13.73 -27.93
CA THR A 267 32.21 13.89 -26.48
C THR A 267 31.28 12.81 -25.93
N ILE A 268 30.20 12.48 -26.64
CA ILE A 268 29.30 11.37 -26.27
C ILE A 268 30.06 10.05 -26.29
N TYR A 269 30.79 9.77 -27.37
CA TYR A 269 31.59 8.56 -27.50
C TYR A 269 32.62 8.42 -26.37
N ARG A 270 33.31 9.51 -26.00
CA ARG A 270 34.26 9.53 -24.89
C ARG A 270 33.61 9.21 -23.55
N ASP A 271 32.40 9.69 -23.31
CA ASP A 271 31.67 9.37 -22.08
C ASP A 271 31.21 7.92 -22.04
N ILE A 272 30.70 7.39 -23.16
CA ILE A 272 30.32 5.99 -23.27
C ILE A 272 31.54 5.09 -23.05
N LYS A 273 32.68 5.41 -23.67
CA LYS A 273 33.94 4.68 -23.48
C LYS A 273 34.38 4.67 -22.02
N ALA A 274 34.37 5.82 -21.35
CA ALA A 274 34.72 5.91 -19.93
C ALA A 274 33.76 5.10 -19.05
N LEU A 275 32.47 5.09 -19.36
CA LEU A 275 31.47 4.31 -18.61
C LEU A 275 31.61 2.79 -18.82
N LEU A 276 32.07 2.35 -20.00
CA LEU A 276 32.45 0.96 -20.25
C LEU A 276 33.69 0.57 -19.43
N GLU A 277 34.72 1.42 -19.41
CA GLU A 277 35.94 1.21 -18.62
C GLU A 277 35.66 1.17 -17.11
N MET A 278 34.63 1.87 -16.65
CA MET A 278 34.15 1.83 -15.25
C MET A 278 33.18 0.68 -14.98
N ASN A 279 32.92 -0.20 -15.96
CA ASN A 279 31.92 -1.27 -15.89
C ASN A 279 30.50 -0.80 -15.57
N LEU A 280 30.17 0.48 -15.78
CA LEU A 280 28.83 1.03 -15.57
C LEU A 280 27.91 0.80 -16.78
N LEU A 281 28.50 0.57 -17.95
CA LEU A 281 27.82 0.12 -19.16
C LEU A 281 28.38 -1.22 -19.63
N ILE A 282 27.57 -1.97 -20.36
CA ILE A 282 28.00 -3.09 -21.20
C ILE A 282 27.60 -2.82 -22.63
N LYS A 283 28.40 -3.35 -23.56
CA LYS A 283 28.13 -3.32 -24.99
C LYS A 283 27.55 -4.65 -25.44
N ILE A 284 26.41 -4.60 -26.13
CA ILE A 284 25.71 -5.75 -26.74
C ILE A 284 25.58 -5.40 -28.23
N ASP A 285 26.38 -6.02 -29.08
CA ASP A 285 26.50 -5.68 -30.51
C ASP A 285 26.79 -4.19 -30.74
N LYS A 286 25.86 -3.46 -31.36
CA LYS A 286 25.93 -2.02 -31.63
C LYS A 286 25.22 -1.17 -30.56
N LYS A 287 24.72 -1.81 -29.51
CA LYS A 287 23.93 -1.17 -28.44
C LYS A 287 24.65 -1.22 -27.11
N TYR A 288 24.21 -0.37 -26.19
CA TYR A 288 24.76 -0.22 -24.85
C TYR A 288 23.64 -0.34 -23.83
N LYS A 289 23.92 -1.03 -22.71
CA LYS A 289 22.98 -1.25 -21.61
C LYS A 289 23.65 -0.88 -20.30
N ALA A 290 22.88 -0.33 -19.36
CA ALA A 290 23.34 -0.13 -17.98
C ALA A 290 23.72 -1.47 -17.34
N ASN A 291 24.93 -1.58 -16.82
CA ASN A 291 25.44 -2.84 -16.23
C ASN A 291 24.96 -3.05 -14.79
N SER A 292 23.65 -2.88 -14.56
CA SER A 292 23.04 -3.02 -13.25
C SER A 292 23.06 -4.46 -12.72
N GLU A 293 23.25 -5.44 -13.61
CA GLU A 293 23.35 -6.87 -13.31
C GLU A 293 24.52 -7.20 -12.37
N ILE A 294 25.57 -6.37 -12.33
CA ILE A 294 26.67 -6.52 -11.35
C ILE A 294 26.11 -6.61 -9.92
N LEU A 295 25.02 -5.90 -9.64
CA LEU A 295 24.40 -5.85 -8.32
C LEU A 295 23.62 -7.12 -7.94
N ARG A 296 23.26 -7.99 -8.89
CA ARG A 296 22.57 -9.25 -8.56
C ARG A 296 23.42 -10.14 -7.66
N ASN A 297 24.75 -10.07 -7.77
CA ASN A 297 25.67 -10.81 -6.91
C ASN A 297 25.76 -10.24 -5.48
N TYR A 298 25.23 -9.04 -5.25
CA TYR A 298 25.31 -8.31 -3.98
C TYR A 298 23.97 -8.19 -3.25
N LEU A 299 22.86 -8.61 -3.89
CA LEU A 299 21.53 -8.59 -3.30
C LEU A 299 21.17 -9.99 -2.78
N PRO A 300 20.46 -10.11 -1.65
CA PRO A 300 19.97 -11.40 -1.16
C PRO A 300 19.13 -12.05 -2.26
N GLY A 301 19.64 -13.16 -2.80
CA GLY A 301 19.05 -13.81 -3.97
C GLY A 301 17.62 -14.29 -3.70
N LYS A 302 16.79 -14.27 -4.76
CA LYS A 302 15.64 -15.17 -4.83
C LYS A 302 16.20 -16.60 -4.68
N LYS A 303 15.94 -17.25 -3.54
CA LYS A 303 16.03 -18.72 -3.52
C LYS A 303 15.09 -19.20 -4.63
N THR A 304 15.68 -19.88 -5.59
CA THR A 304 14.99 -20.55 -6.69
C THR A 304 14.15 -21.69 -6.15
#